data_AF-A0A838UT45-F1
#
_entry.id   AF-A0A838UT45-F1
#
_cell.length_a   1.000
_cell.length_b   1.000
_cell.length_c   1.000
_cell.angle_alpha   90.00
_cell.angle_beta   90.00
_cell.angle_gamma   90.00
#
_symmetry.space_group_name_H-M   'P 1'
#
loop_
_entity.id
_entity.type
_entity.pdbx_description
1 polymer ?
#
loop_
_entity_poly.entity_id
_entity_poly.type
_entity_poly.pdbx_seq_one_letter_code
_entity_poly.pdbx_strand_id
1 'polypeptide(L)' 'MADSGGQKEWYSQQELAEKFNVDVDVIWKYVGPFSAGNMIRTMRDPKDRRRVLVHHTGIEAVRRAVLGESDAATA' A
#
# COMPACT_ATOMS: atom_id res chain seq x y z
N MET A 1 -4.23 -22.93 13.24
CA MET A 1 -5.47 -22.36 12.69
C MET A 1 -5.10 -21.73 11.35
N ALA A 2 -5.61 -22.25 10.23
CA ALA A 2 -5.44 -21.63 8.92
C ALA A 2 -6.51 -20.55 8.81
N ASP A 3 -6.11 -19.29 8.98
CA ASP A 3 -7.02 -18.16 8.87
C ASP A 3 -7.54 -18.10 7.43
N SER A 4 -8.85 -18.25 7.30
CA SER A 4 -9.60 -18.28 6.06
C SER A 4 -9.22 -17.09 5.18
N GLY A 5 -8.93 -17.35 3.90
CA GLY A 5 -8.63 -16.35 2.87
C GLY A 5 -9.81 -15.43 2.52
N GLY A 6 -10.39 -14.76 3.51
CA GLY A 6 -11.17 -13.56 3.30
C GLY A 6 -10.21 -12.49 2.81
N GLN A 7 -10.34 -12.10 1.54
CA GLN A 7 -9.57 -11.00 1.00
C GLN A 7 -9.86 -9.77 1.86
N LYS A 8 -8.92 -9.39 2.72
CA LYS A 8 -9.01 -8.21 3.57
C LYS A 8 -9.18 -7.00 2.64
N GLU A 9 -10.27 -6.24 2.78
CA GLU A 9 -10.55 -5.14 1.85
C GLU A 9 -9.61 -3.93 2.05
N TRP A 10 -9.04 -3.80 3.24
CA TRP A 10 -8.21 -2.67 3.66
C TRP A 10 -6.90 -3.13 4.30
N TYR A 11 -5.78 -2.61 3.81
CA TYR A 11 -4.45 -2.95 4.30
C TYR A 11 -3.75 -1.72 4.85
N SER A 12 -3.06 -1.86 5.98
CA SER A 12 -2.20 -0.82 6.52
C SER A 12 -0.90 -0.70 5.71
N GLN A 13 -0.19 0.43 5.82
CA GLN A 13 1.10 0.60 5.15
C GLN A 13 2.12 -0.44 5.62
N GLN A 14 2.10 -0.81 6.91
CA GLN A 14 2.98 -1.86 7.44
C GLN A 14 2.70 -3.20 6.77
N GLU A 15 1.43 -3.59 6.64
CA GLU A 15 1.07 -4.84 5.96
C GLU A 15 1.49 -4.81 4.48
N LEU A 16 1.35 -3.68 3.81
CA LEU A 16 1.82 -3.52 2.42
C LEU A 16 3.34 -3.62 2.34
N ALA A 17 4.06 -2.98 3.26
CA ALA A 17 5.51 -3.02 3.37
C ALA A 17 6.01 -4.47 3.56
N GLU A 18 5.41 -5.20 4.50
CA GLU A 18 5.71 -6.62 4.74
C GLU A 18 5.36 -7.48 3.52
N LYS A 19 4.19 -7.27 2.93
CA LYS A 19 3.71 -8.03 1.75
C LYS A 19 4.58 -7.81 0.52
N PHE A 20 5.11 -6.60 0.33
CA PHE A 20 5.97 -6.26 -0.79
C PHE A 20 7.45 -6.42 -0.45
N ASN A 21 7.78 -6.75 0.80
CA ASN A 21 9.14 -6.83 1.32
C ASN A 21 9.97 -5.55 1.05
N VAL A 22 9.35 -4.40 1.32
CA VAL A 22 9.93 -3.06 1.16
C VAL A 22 9.77 -2.26 2.44
N ASP A 23 10.50 -1.16 2.55
CA ASP A 23 10.37 -0.27 3.70
C ASP A 23 9.02 0.49 3.67
N VAL A 24 8.45 0.73 4.84
CA VAL A 24 7.18 1.46 4.99
C VAL A 24 7.27 2.89 4.44
N ASP A 25 8.45 3.52 4.49
CA ASP A 25 8.70 4.85 3.93
C ASP A 25 8.50 4.86 2.41
N VAL A 26 8.89 3.77 1.72
CA VAL A 26 8.65 3.61 0.28
C VAL A 26 7.15 3.58 0.00
N ILE A 27 6.37 2.85 0.80
CA ILE A 27 4.90 2.85 0.68
C ILE A 27 4.34 4.27 0.85
N TRP A 28 4.82 5.02 1.84
CA TRP A 28 4.39 6.40 2.09
C TRP A 28 4.63 7.34 0.89
N LYS A 29 5.77 7.17 0.20
CA LYS A 29 6.10 7.97 -0.99
C LYS A 29 5.07 7.82 -2.12
N TYR A 30 4.46 6.65 -2.29
CA TYR A 30 3.49 6.42 -3.37
C TYR A 30 2.03 6.56 -2.92
N VAL A 31 1.69 6.19 -1.69
CA VAL A 31 0.30 6.24 -1.19
C VAL A 31 -0.25 7.67 -1.19
N GLY A 32 0.55 8.66 -0.78
CA GLY A 32 0.16 10.08 -0.80
C GLY A 32 -0.26 10.58 -2.19
N PRO A 33 0.63 10.58 -3.19
CA PRO A 33 0.31 11.04 -4.54
C PRO A 33 -0.77 10.20 -5.22
N PHE A 34 -0.85 8.88 -4.95
CA PHE A 34 -1.90 8.04 -5.55
C PHE A 34 -3.27 8.31 -4.97
N SER A 35 -3.34 8.62 -3.67
CA SER A 35 -4.58 9.06 -3.04
C SER A 35 -5.00 10.44 -3.56
N ALA A 36 -4.05 11.35 -3.78
CA ALA A 36 -4.32 12.68 -4.34
C ALA A 36 -4.78 12.61 -5.81
N GLY A 37 -4.21 11.68 -6.59
CA GLY A 37 -4.59 11.41 -7.98
C GLY A 37 -5.86 10.57 -8.14
N ASN A 38 -6.58 10.27 -7.05
CA ASN A 38 -7.77 9.41 -7.03
C ASN A 38 -7.55 8.01 -7.63
N MET A 39 -6.31 7.53 -7.61
CA MET A 39 -5.88 6.26 -8.20
C MET A 39 -6.01 5.10 -7.21
N ILE A 40 -5.97 5.40 -5.92
CA ILE A 40 -6.25 4.46 -4.83
C ILE A 40 -7.26 5.06 -3.86
N ARG A 41 -8.06 4.19 -3.22
CA ARG A 41 -8.89 4.59 -2.09
C ARG A 41 -8.10 4.44 -0.80
N THR A 42 -8.09 5.49 0.00
CA THR A 42 -7.55 5.47 1.35
C THR A 42 -8.62 5.83 2.36
N MET A 43 -8.49 5.30 3.57
CA MET A 43 -9.36 5.60 4.70
C MET A 43 -8.49 5.74 5.95
N ARG A 44 -8.91 6.54 6.93
CA ARG A 44 -8.26 6.52 8.25
C ARG A 44 -8.80 5.35 9.06
N ASP A 45 -7.91 4.61 9.71
CA ASP A 45 -8.33 3.48 10.54
C ASP A 45 -9.28 3.96 11.65
N PRO A 46 -10.44 3.30 11.86
CA PRO A 46 -11.43 3.73 12.84
C PRO A 46 -10.96 3.54 14.29
N LYS A 47 -10.02 2.63 14.53
CA LYS A 47 -9.41 2.39 15.86
C LYS A 47 -8.21 3.31 16.08
N ASP A 48 -7.49 3.68 15.02
CA ASP A 48 -6.34 4.57 15.07
C ASP A 48 -6.36 5.59 13.92
N ARG A 49 -6.87 6.79 14.19
CA ARG A 49 -7.00 7.87 13.19
C ARG A 49 -5.66 8.37 12.62
N ARG A 50 -4.52 7.97 13.19
CA ARG A 50 -3.19 8.30 12.67
C ARG A 50 -2.74 7.33 11.59
N ARG A 51 -3.35 6.13 11.53
CA ARG A 51 -3.07 5.13 10.51
C ARG A 51 -3.97 5.36 9.32
N VAL A 52 -3.37 5.25 8.14
CA VAL A 52 -4.11 5.27 6.88
C VAL A 52 -4.19 3.82 6.40
N LEU A 53 -5.35 3.41 5.92
CA LEU A 53 -5.55 2.12 5.28
C LEU A 53 -5.72 2.34 3.79
N VAL A 54 -5.17 1.43 3.01
CA VAL A 54 -5.26 1.42 1.55
C VAL A 54 -6.21 0.31 1.14
N HIS A 55 -7.14 0.63 0.26
CA HIS A 55 -8.09 -0.33 -0.27
C HIS A 55 -7.41 -1.34 -1.20
N HIS A 56 -7.86 -2.59 -1.17
CA HIS A 56 -7.27 -3.69 -1.93
C HIS A 56 -7.22 -3.43 -3.44
N THR A 57 -8.19 -2.71 -4.00
CA THR A 57 -8.21 -2.33 -5.43
C THR A 57 -7.04 -1.45 -5.84
N GLY A 58 -6.46 -0.69 -4.91
CA GLY A 58 -5.31 0.19 -5.16
C GLY A 58 -3.95 -0.45 -4.90
N ILE A 59 -3.94 -1.65 -4.31
CA ILE A 59 -2.71 -2.34 -3.90
C ILE A 59 -1.85 -2.69 -5.08
N GLU A 60 -2.44 -3.17 -6.18
CA GLU A 60 -1.66 -3.53 -7.37
C GLU A 60 -0.99 -2.31 -8.02
N ALA A 61 -1.66 -1.14 -7.98
CA ALA A 61 -1.06 0.10 -8.45
C ALA A 61 0.15 0.50 -7.57
N VAL A 62 -0.03 0.49 -6.24
CA VAL A 62 1.05 0.77 -5.28
C VAL A 62 2.18 -0.24 -5.44
N ARG A 63 1.86 -1.53 -5.56
CA ARG A 63 2.81 -2.61 -5.79
C ARG A 63 3.65 -2.36 -7.02
N ARG A 64 3.02 -2.00 -8.15
CA ARG A 64 3.73 -1.71 -9.40
C ARG A 64 4.65 -0.51 -9.28
N ALA A 65 4.26 0.51 -8.52
CA ALA A 65 5.07 1.70 -8.31
C ALA A 65 6.24 1.46 -7.35
N VAL A 66 6.00 0.69 -6.29
CA VAL A 66 6.96 0.37 -5.22
C VAL A 66 7.95 -0.71 -5.66
N LEU A 67 7.46 -1.76 -6.30
CA LEU A 67 8.26 -2.83 -6.90
C LEU A 67 8.63 -2.52 -8.35
N GLY A 68 8.44 -1.27 -8.82
CA GLY A 68 8.79 -0.89 -10.18
C GLY A 68 10.16 -1.48 -10.54
N GLU A 69 10.42 -1.89 -11.78
CA GLU A 69 10.69 -0.93 -12.87
C GLU A 69 11.55 0.29 -12.41
N SER A 70 12.28 0.13 -11.30
CA SER A 70 13.38 0.94 -10.80
C SER A 70 14.68 0.46 -11.44
N ASP A 71 14.59 -0.09 -12.66
CA ASP A 71 15.71 -0.36 -13.57
C ASP A 71 15.97 0.86 -14.47
N ALA A 72 15.78 2.06 -13.95
CA ALA A 72 15.97 3.30 -14.72
C ALA A 72 16.69 4.38 -13.91
N ALA A 73 17.72 4.01 -13.14
CA ALA A 73 18.76 4.94 -12.69
C ALA A 73 19.92 4.23 -11.99
N THR A 74 20.66 3.35 -12.67
CA THR A 74 22.12 3.14 -12.50
C THR A 74 22.60 2.19 -13.62
N ALA A 75 22.88 2.73 -14.80
CA ALA A 75 23.84 2.20 -15.78
C ALA A 75 24.18 3.31 -16.79
#